data_AF-A0A0W1A089-F1
#
_entry.id   AF-A0A0W1A089-F1
#
_cell.length_a   1.000
_cell.length_b   1.000
_cell.length_c   1.000
_cell.angle_alpha   90.00
_cell.angle_beta   90.00
_cell.angle_gamma   90.00
#
_symmetry.space_group_name_H-M   'P 1'
#
loop_
_entity.id
_entity.type
_entity.pdbx_description
1 polymer ?
#
loop_
_entity_poly.entity_id
_entity_poly.type
_entity_poly.pdbx_seq_one_letter_code
_entity_poly.pdbx_strand_id
1 'polypeptide(L)'
;MKRAHVSEGSKHSTLKIMLAVTDKAKEKLQQAIIELKGLKLAQEKRAIALLEQNPQSINRLLTLFKNVNKYDIQLNEEVYSYIEKNVDSVAKLSNVIELLSQTNIPPKSIPFKLLCNGSNGSDELSLSFNLFINKQQIDLPSIILLLSFPEQSLELASLIISLQNRAYSIEAIQPSLVAARKESASDVIELLTLVLKSGLFYPDFVNVVVAMGGGVKSVLEGAKRLASRDILNAGYFDIAKSNPENASMFAKHIELLVDSELIDMRNKRQLSQLSDCGVGVLCFLQQLKKAGKLNAEAFSIVIQHKAILNDKGIEKQFSELPLLTQFSGAEIDSILNWMQEKTSQNATESIIALIDSYQLERNESSQSSSL
;
A
#
# COMPACT_ATOMS: atom_id res chain seq x y z
N MET A 1 -14.69 -66.50 -2.33
CA MET A 1 -15.06 -65.13 -2.77
C MET A 1 -16.10 -64.55 -1.83
N LYS A 2 -15.70 -63.68 -0.89
CA LYS A 2 -16.62 -62.88 -0.06
C LYS A 2 -17.17 -61.73 -0.91
N ARG A 3 -18.46 -61.72 -1.24
CA ARG A 3 -19.13 -60.53 -1.78
C ARG A 3 -19.60 -59.68 -0.61
N ALA A 4 -19.13 -58.44 -0.58
CA ALA A 4 -19.48 -57.44 0.40
C ALA A 4 -20.95 -57.06 0.26
N HIS A 5 -21.74 -57.30 1.31
CA HIS A 5 -22.98 -56.59 1.54
C HIS A 5 -22.64 -55.16 1.99
N VAL A 6 -22.81 -54.18 1.10
CA VAL A 6 -22.88 -52.76 1.47
C VAL A 6 -24.24 -52.22 1.01
N SER A 7 -25.20 -52.37 1.92
CA SER A 7 -26.16 -51.33 2.36
C SER A 7 -27.04 -50.62 1.30
N GLU A 8 -28.21 -51.21 1.02
CA GLU A 8 -29.41 -50.48 0.54
C GLU A 8 -29.99 -49.50 1.59
N GLY A 9 -29.71 -49.73 2.88
CA GLY A 9 -30.13 -48.85 4.00
C GLY A 9 -29.48 -47.44 3.99
N SER A 10 -28.30 -47.30 3.39
CA SER A 10 -27.61 -46.00 3.21
C SER A 10 -28.25 -45.15 2.11
N LYS A 11 -28.78 -45.75 1.02
CA LYS A 11 -29.42 -44.97 -0.07
C LYS A 11 -30.78 -44.43 0.33
N HIS A 12 -31.55 -45.20 1.09
CA HIS A 12 -32.89 -44.80 1.55
C HIS A 12 -32.85 -43.74 2.65
N SER A 13 -31.83 -43.76 3.52
CA SER A 13 -31.58 -42.69 4.49
C SER A 13 -31.11 -41.40 3.82
N THR A 14 -30.23 -41.48 2.82
CA THR A 14 -29.74 -40.30 2.07
C THR A 14 -30.87 -39.62 1.28
N LEU A 15 -31.79 -40.38 0.67
CA LEU A 15 -32.98 -39.84 -0.03
C LEU A 15 -33.97 -39.17 0.93
N LYS A 16 -34.23 -39.75 2.11
CA LYS A 16 -35.06 -39.11 3.15
C LYS A 16 -34.43 -37.84 3.70
N ILE A 17 -33.10 -37.82 3.87
CA ILE A 17 -32.37 -36.62 4.28
C ILE A 17 -32.45 -35.55 3.20
N MET A 18 -32.26 -35.89 1.91
CA MET A 18 -32.39 -34.93 0.80
C MET A 18 -33.81 -34.36 0.68
N LEU A 19 -34.85 -35.19 0.81
CA LEU A 19 -36.26 -34.75 0.81
C LEU A 19 -36.60 -33.87 2.02
N ALA A 20 -36.18 -34.25 3.22
CA ALA A 20 -36.37 -33.44 4.42
C ALA A 20 -35.60 -32.10 4.37
N VAL A 21 -34.44 -32.07 3.71
CA VAL A 21 -33.68 -30.84 3.47
C VAL A 21 -34.42 -29.93 2.47
N THR A 22 -35.11 -30.48 1.47
CA THR A 22 -35.90 -29.69 0.50
C THR A 22 -37.19 -29.14 1.11
N ASP A 23 -37.90 -29.94 1.94
CA ASP A 23 -39.10 -29.48 2.65
C ASP A 23 -38.78 -28.38 3.66
N LYS A 24 -37.70 -28.53 4.44
CA LYS A 24 -37.25 -27.51 5.39
C LYS A 24 -36.81 -26.21 4.70
N ALA A 25 -36.21 -26.29 3.52
CA ALA A 25 -35.86 -25.11 2.73
C ALA A 25 -37.11 -24.38 2.23
N LYS A 26 -38.14 -25.13 1.80
CA LYS A 26 -39.41 -24.58 1.34
C LYS A 26 -40.21 -23.91 2.47
N GLU A 27 -40.25 -24.51 3.66
CA GLU A 27 -40.85 -23.89 4.85
C GLU A 27 -40.16 -22.58 5.23
N LYS A 28 -38.81 -22.56 5.24
CA LYS A 28 -38.03 -21.35 5.50
C LYS A 28 -38.32 -20.23 4.49
N LEU A 29 -38.43 -20.57 3.21
CA LEU A 29 -38.78 -19.62 2.16
C LEU A 29 -40.18 -19.04 2.36
N GLN A 30 -41.18 -19.87 2.66
CA GLN A 30 -42.54 -19.41 2.93
C GLN A 30 -42.60 -18.45 4.11
N GLN A 31 -41.92 -18.79 5.21
CA GLN A 31 -41.84 -17.95 6.40
C GLN A 31 -41.16 -16.60 6.07
N ALA A 32 -40.05 -16.62 5.33
CA ALA A 32 -39.34 -15.41 4.93
C ALA A 32 -40.19 -14.50 4.00
N ILE A 33 -41.00 -15.08 3.12
CA ILE A 33 -41.93 -14.33 2.26
C ILE A 33 -43.03 -13.64 3.10
N ILE A 34 -43.58 -14.33 4.10
CA ILE A 34 -44.57 -13.73 5.03
C ILE A 34 -43.95 -12.54 5.76
N GLU A 35 -42.72 -12.72 6.27
CA GLU A 35 -42.01 -11.64 6.96
C GLU A 35 -41.68 -10.47 6.03
N LEU A 36 -41.25 -10.71 4.78
CA LEU A 36 -41.02 -9.66 3.80
C LEU A 36 -42.28 -8.85 3.49
N LYS A 37 -43.43 -9.53 3.33
CA LYS A 37 -44.72 -8.87 3.10
C LYS A 37 -45.09 -7.93 4.25
N GLY A 38 -44.73 -8.30 5.48
CA GLY A 38 -44.89 -7.46 6.65
C GLY A 38 -44.06 -6.17 6.62
N LEU A 39 -42.95 -6.13 5.88
CA LEU A 39 -42.07 -4.95 5.77
C LEU A 39 -42.61 -3.87 4.83
N LYS A 40 -43.62 -4.17 4.01
CA LYS A 40 -44.24 -3.24 3.05
C LYS A 40 -43.22 -2.54 2.13
N LEU A 41 -42.26 -3.31 1.60
CA LEU A 41 -41.20 -2.80 0.73
C LEU A 41 -41.78 -2.30 -0.61
N ALA A 42 -41.27 -1.18 -1.12
CA ALA A 42 -41.72 -0.60 -2.40
C ALA A 42 -41.57 -1.57 -3.60
N GLN A 43 -40.56 -2.44 -3.57
CA GLN A 43 -40.29 -3.44 -4.62
C GLN A 43 -40.36 -4.88 -4.08
N GLU A 44 -41.37 -5.18 -3.26
CA GLU A 44 -41.56 -6.48 -2.60
C GLU A 44 -41.40 -7.69 -3.55
N LYS A 45 -41.98 -7.63 -4.76
CA LYS A 45 -41.90 -8.73 -5.74
C LYS A 45 -40.45 -9.11 -6.09
N ARG A 46 -39.56 -8.14 -6.17
CA ARG A 46 -38.15 -8.39 -6.50
C ARG A 46 -37.37 -8.95 -5.31
N ALA A 47 -37.68 -8.48 -4.10
CA ALA A 47 -37.16 -9.08 -2.88
C ALA A 47 -37.56 -10.56 -2.73
N ILE A 48 -38.82 -10.89 -3.06
CA ILE A 48 -39.31 -12.28 -3.07
C ILE A 48 -38.55 -13.12 -4.11
N ALA A 49 -38.43 -12.61 -5.35
CA ALA A 49 -37.68 -13.31 -6.40
C ALA A 49 -36.22 -13.58 -6.01
N LEU A 50 -35.58 -12.64 -5.32
CA LEU A 50 -34.22 -12.82 -4.80
C LEU A 50 -34.11 -13.94 -3.75
N LEU A 51 -35.10 -14.07 -2.86
CA LEU A 51 -35.15 -15.19 -1.90
C LEU A 51 -35.35 -16.53 -2.60
N GLU A 52 -36.24 -16.57 -3.60
CA GLU A 52 -36.55 -17.78 -4.37
C GLU A 52 -35.34 -18.27 -5.16
N GLN A 53 -34.58 -17.34 -5.76
CA GLN A 53 -33.38 -17.65 -6.53
C GLN A 53 -32.18 -18.04 -5.66
N ASN A 54 -32.18 -17.68 -4.37
CA ASN A 54 -31.04 -17.88 -3.47
C ASN A 54 -31.43 -18.57 -2.16
N PRO A 55 -31.92 -19.83 -2.21
CA PRO A 55 -32.43 -20.55 -1.04
C PRO A 55 -31.39 -20.71 0.08
N GLN A 56 -30.10 -20.81 -0.26
CA GLN A 56 -28.99 -20.87 0.70
C GLN A 56 -28.79 -19.58 1.51
N SER A 57 -29.29 -18.44 1.02
CA SER A 57 -29.06 -17.11 1.60
C SER A 57 -30.32 -16.47 2.19
N ILE A 58 -31.44 -17.20 2.27
CA ILE A 58 -32.76 -16.68 2.71
C ILE A 58 -32.67 -15.84 3.98
N ASN A 59 -32.09 -16.39 5.05
CA ASN A 59 -32.02 -15.69 6.34
C ASN A 59 -31.16 -14.43 6.27
N ARG A 60 -30.07 -14.46 5.49
CA ARG A 60 -29.15 -13.32 5.32
C ARG A 60 -29.84 -12.20 4.54
N LEU A 61 -30.51 -12.55 3.44
CA LEU A 61 -31.29 -11.61 2.62
C LEU A 61 -32.45 -11.00 3.41
N LEU A 62 -33.19 -11.81 4.16
CA LEU A 62 -34.27 -11.32 5.01
C LEU A 62 -33.77 -10.33 6.07
N THR A 63 -32.63 -10.61 6.70
CA THR A 63 -32.00 -9.71 7.67
C THR A 63 -31.59 -8.40 7.00
N LEU A 64 -30.97 -8.46 5.82
CA LEU A 64 -30.63 -7.26 5.05
C LEU A 64 -31.89 -6.43 4.74
N PHE A 65 -32.96 -7.03 4.23
CA PHE A 65 -34.19 -6.30 3.91
C PHE A 65 -34.82 -5.68 5.16
N LYS A 66 -34.79 -6.36 6.31
CA LYS A 66 -35.20 -5.77 7.60
C LYS A 66 -34.37 -4.54 7.93
N ASN A 67 -33.04 -4.61 7.78
CA ASN A 67 -32.14 -3.49 8.08
C ASN A 67 -32.32 -2.32 7.12
N VAL A 68 -32.39 -2.60 5.82
CA VAL A 68 -32.65 -1.59 4.78
C VAL A 68 -33.98 -0.86 5.05
N ASN A 69 -35.04 -1.59 5.41
CA ASN A 69 -36.32 -1.00 5.77
C ASN A 69 -36.24 -0.21 7.10
N LYS A 70 -35.60 -0.77 8.12
CA LYS A 70 -35.41 -0.14 9.45
C LYS A 70 -34.68 1.20 9.35
N TYR A 71 -33.69 1.29 8.47
CA TYR A 71 -32.85 2.49 8.30
C TYR A 71 -33.25 3.34 7.10
N ASP A 72 -34.44 3.10 6.51
CA ASP A 72 -35.02 3.93 5.46
C ASP A 72 -34.08 4.09 4.24
N ILE A 73 -33.41 2.99 3.86
CA ILE A 73 -32.61 2.90 2.65
C ILE A 73 -33.55 2.52 1.50
N GLN A 74 -33.64 3.36 0.48
CA GLN A 74 -34.55 3.14 -0.64
C GLN A 74 -34.09 1.96 -1.51
N LEU A 75 -34.94 0.94 -1.64
CA LEU A 75 -34.75 -0.19 -2.55
C LEU A 75 -35.14 0.21 -3.98
N ASN A 76 -34.17 0.65 -4.77
CA ASN A 76 -34.30 0.92 -6.20
C ASN A 76 -33.58 -0.15 -7.04
N GLU A 77 -33.71 -0.06 -8.37
CA GLU A 77 -33.11 -1.00 -9.32
C GLU A 77 -31.58 -1.16 -9.15
N GLU A 78 -30.89 -0.05 -8.87
CA GLU A 78 -29.44 -0.07 -8.64
C GLU A 78 -29.08 -0.86 -7.38
N VAL A 79 -29.79 -0.61 -6.27
CA VAL A 79 -29.60 -1.32 -5.00
C VAL A 79 -29.85 -2.82 -5.16
N TYR A 80 -30.92 -3.22 -5.84
CA TYR A 80 -31.15 -4.64 -6.15
C TYR A 80 -30.05 -5.25 -6.99
N SER A 81 -29.55 -4.53 -8.01
CA SER A 81 -28.43 -5.01 -8.82
C SER A 81 -27.17 -5.24 -7.97
N TYR A 82 -26.89 -4.39 -6.98
CA TYR A 82 -25.78 -4.62 -6.06
C TYR A 82 -26.00 -5.83 -5.16
N ILE A 83 -27.21 -6.02 -4.63
CA ILE A 83 -27.54 -7.18 -3.79
C ILE A 83 -27.42 -8.48 -4.60
N GLU A 84 -28.02 -8.52 -5.81
CA GLU A 84 -27.97 -9.67 -6.72
C GLU A 84 -26.52 -10.07 -7.07
N LYS A 85 -25.64 -9.09 -7.29
CA LYS A 85 -24.21 -9.35 -7.60
C LYS A 85 -23.39 -9.82 -6.40
N ASN A 86 -23.85 -9.58 -5.17
CA ASN A 86 -23.07 -9.80 -3.95
C ASN A 86 -23.83 -10.64 -2.90
N VAL A 87 -24.72 -11.54 -3.33
CA VAL A 87 -25.59 -12.34 -2.45
C VAL A 87 -24.81 -13.05 -1.34
N ASP A 88 -23.62 -13.56 -1.66
CA ASP A 88 -22.76 -14.28 -0.70
C ASP A 88 -22.26 -13.39 0.45
N SER A 89 -22.10 -12.08 0.18
CA SER A 89 -21.61 -11.07 1.14
C SER A 89 -22.73 -10.29 1.84
N VAL A 90 -23.99 -10.64 1.59
CA VAL A 90 -25.14 -9.91 2.16
C VAL A 90 -25.14 -9.85 3.70
N ALA A 91 -24.67 -10.91 4.36
CA ALA A 91 -24.51 -10.89 5.82
C ALA A 91 -23.51 -9.81 6.28
N LYS A 92 -22.38 -9.67 5.58
CA LYS A 92 -21.37 -8.65 5.86
C LYS A 92 -21.93 -7.24 5.61
N LEU A 93 -22.68 -7.06 4.53
CA LEU A 93 -23.35 -5.79 4.23
C LEU A 93 -24.35 -5.42 5.34
N SER A 94 -25.13 -6.40 5.80
CA SER A 94 -26.05 -6.21 6.93
C SER A 94 -25.33 -5.73 8.19
N ASN A 95 -24.18 -6.33 8.50
CA ASN A 95 -23.35 -5.93 9.65
C ASN A 95 -22.81 -4.50 9.48
N VAL A 96 -22.35 -4.10 8.29
CA VAL A 96 -21.87 -2.73 8.04
C VAL A 96 -22.99 -1.70 8.27
N ILE A 97 -24.21 -1.98 7.83
CA ILE A 97 -25.37 -1.10 8.07
C ILE A 97 -25.68 -0.99 9.57
N GLU A 98 -25.61 -2.10 10.31
CA GLU A 98 -25.77 -2.11 11.76
C GLU A 98 -24.67 -1.34 12.48
N LEU A 99 -23.41 -1.51 12.10
CA LEU A 99 -22.28 -0.75 12.65
C LEU A 99 -22.45 0.75 12.45
N LEU A 100 -22.87 1.18 11.26
CA LEU A 100 -23.17 2.59 10.98
C LEU A 100 -24.27 3.13 11.87
N SER A 101 -25.30 2.33 12.17
CA SER A 101 -26.39 2.75 13.06
C SER A 101 -25.98 2.98 14.52
N GLN A 102 -24.79 2.51 14.91
CA GLN A 102 -24.19 2.80 16.22
C GLN A 102 -23.50 4.17 16.26
N THR A 103 -23.41 4.85 15.12
CA THR A 103 -22.89 6.22 14.99
C THR A 103 -24.03 7.23 14.92
N ASN A 104 -23.70 8.52 15.04
CA ASN A 104 -24.68 9.61 14.84
C ASN A 104 -25.00 9.87 13.35
N ILE A 105 -24.51 9.02 12.44
CA ILE A 105 -24.62 9.22 11.00
C ILE A 105 -25.61 8.18 10.44
N PRO A 106 -26.73 8.62 9.86
CA PRO A 106 -27.78 7.70 9.43
C PRO A 106 -27.29 6.87 8.22
N PRO A 107 -27.46 5.53 8.21
CA PRO A 107 -27.00 4.69 7.09
C PRO A 107 -27.49 5.13 5.71
N LYS A 108 -28.71 5.68 5.62
CA LYS A 108 -29.28 6.22 4.36
C LYS A 108 -28.53 7.42 3.77
N SER A 109 -27.67 8.08 4.54
CA SER A 109 -26.82 9.17 4.04
C SER A 109 -25.61 8.67 3.24
N ILE A 110 -25.31 7.38 3.31
CA ILE A 110 -24.17 6.76 2.64
C ILE A 110 -24.64 6.12 1.32
N PRO A 111 -23.95 6.36 0.19
CA PRO A 111 -24.27 5.68 -1.07
C PRO A 111 -24.22 4.16 -0.90
N PHE A 112 -25.25 3.44 -1.36
CA PHE A 112 -25.36 2.00 -1.17
C PHE A 112 -24.17 1.22 -1.76
N LYS A 113 -23.65 1.67 -2.91
CA LYS A 113 -22.41 1.15 -3.51
C LYS A 113 -21.24 1.16 -2.53
N LEU A 114 -21.11 2.23 -1.74
CA LEU A 114 -20.02 2.39 -0.78
C LEU A 114 -20.21 1.47 0.43
N LEU A 115 -21.45 1.24 0.87
CA LEU A 115 -21.78 0.23 1.88
C LEU A 115 -21.38 -1.19 1.42
N CYS A 116 -21.70 -1.52 0.15
CA CYS A 116 -21.29 -2.77 -0.46
C CYS A 116 -19.76 -2.91 -0.51
N ASN A 117 -19.04 -1.86 -0.91
CA ASN A 117 -17.57 -1.88 -0.90
C ASN A 117 -17.04 -2.14 0.52
N GLY A 118 -17.59 -1.44 1.52
CA GLY A 118 -17.22 -1.62 2.92
C GLY A 118 -17.33 -3.08 3.37
N SER A 119 -18.39 -3.77 2.95
CA SER A 119 -18.64 -5.17 3.34
C SER A 119 -17.51 -6.15 2.98
N ASN A 120 -16.59 -5.79 2.07
CA ASN A 120 -15.45 -6.63 1.71
C ASN A 120 -14.39 -6.73 2.82
N GLY A 121 -14.26 -5.71 3.68
CA GLY A 121 -13.35 -5.67 4.85
C GLY A 121 -14.12 -5.49 6.15
N SER A 122 -15.17 -6.30 6.35
CA SER A 122 -16.10 -6.15 7.47
C SER A 122 -15.43 -6.22 8.85
N ASP A 123 -14.36 -7.02 8.97
CA ASP A 123 -13.70 -7.29 10.23
C ASP A 123 -12.80 -6.12 10.62
N GLU A 124 -11.98 -5.64 9.68
CA GLU A 124 -11.15 -4.43 9.81
C GLU A 124 -12.02 -3.20 10.05
N LEU A 125 -13.16 -3.07 9.35
CA LEU A 125 -14.11 -1.98 9.58
C LEU A 125 -14.72 -2.04 10.98
N SER A 126 -15.09 -3.22 11.46
CA SER A 126 -15.64 -3.37 12.81
C SER A 126 -14.64 -2.89 13.87
N LEU A 127 -13.37 -3.29 13.73
CA LEU A 127 -12.28 -2.83 14.59
C LEU A 127 -12.09 -1.31 14.49
N SER A 128 -12.13 -0.76 13.27
CA SER A 128 -12.03 0.67 13.00
C SER A 128 -13.13 1.47 13.70
N PHE A 129 -14.39 1.04 13.56
CA PHE A 129 -15.53 1.69 14.21
C PHE A 129 -15.41 1.65 15.73
N ASN A 130 -14.96 0.53 16.31
CA ASN A 130 -14.71 0.43 17.74
C ASN A 130 -13.65 1.43 18.24
N LEU A 131 -12.61 1.72 17.44
CA LEU A 131 -11.62 2.76 17.79
C LEU A 131 -12.26 4.15 17.90
N PHE A 132 -13.23 4.46 17.04
CA PHE A 132 -13.92 5.75 17.06
C PHE A 132 -15.04 5.85 18.08
N ILE A 133 -15.83 4.79 18.28
CA ILE A 133 -16.94 4.75 19.24
C ILE A 133 -16.40 5.02 20.66
N ASN A 134 -15.26 4.42 21.00
CA ASN A 134 -14.58 4.65 22.29
C ASN A 134 -14.11 6.10 22.47
N LYS A 135 -14.00 6.89 21.40
CA LYS A 135 -13.54 8.29 21.41
C LYS A 135 -14.65 9.30 21.09
N GLN A 136 -15.86 8.86 20.75
CA GLN A 136 -17.02 9.68 20.33
C GLN A 136 -16.72 10.70 19.21
N GLN A 137 -15.84 10.35 18.27
CA GLN A 137 -15.35 11.30 17.24
C GLN A 137 -15.31 10.69 15.83
N ILE A 138 -16.45 10.19 15.33
CA ILE A 138 -16.56 9.82 13.93
C ILE A 138 -17.48 10.78 13.18
N ASP A 139 -16.93 11.43 12.16
CA ASP A 139 -17.65 12.29 11.23
C ASP A 139 -17.90 11.57 9.90
N LEU A 140 -18.75 12.17 9.06
CA LEU A 140 -19.12 11.61 7.77
C LEU A 140 -17.91 11.45 6.82
N PRO A 141 -17.01 12.43 6.69
CA PRO A 141 -15.78 12.26 5.92
C PRO A 141 -14.94 11.05 6.35
N SER A 142 -14.81 10.80 7.66
CA SER A 142 -14.09 9.64 8.19
C SER A 142 -14.77 8.33 7.79
N ILE A 143 -16.10 8.24 7.92
CA ILE A 143 -16.85 7.05 7.48
C ILE A 143 -16.65 6.79 5.98
N ILE A 144 -16.73 7.84 5.16
CA ILE A 144 -16.54 7.71 3.71
C ILE A 144 -15.15 7.16 3.39
N LEU A 145 -14.11 7.62 4.10
CA LEU A 145 -12.75 7.12 3.94
C LEU A 145 -12.63 5.63 4.29
N LEU A 146 -13.13 5.22 5.47
CA LEU A 146 -13.06 3.82 5.92
C LEU A 146 -13.76 2.87 4.94
N LEU A 147 -14.94 3.25 4.44
CA LEU A 147 -15.70 2.44 3.48
C LEU A 147 -15.08 2.43 2.07
N SER A 148 -14.29 3.45 1.73
CA SER A 148 -13.60 3.54 0.43
C SER A 148 -12.38 2.62 0.37
N PHE A 149 -11.74 2.38 1.52
CA PHE A 149 -10.55 1.55 1.68
C PHE A 149 -10.78 0.48 2.77
N PRO A 150 -11.70 -0.48 2.56
CA PRO A 150 -12.13 -1.41 3.59
C PRO A 150 -11.00 -2.27 4.16
N GLU A 151 -10.08 -2.72 3.30
CA GLU A 151 -8.93 -3.55 3.69
C GLU A 151 -7.88 -2.80 4.51
N GLN A 152 -7.79 -1.48 4.35
CA GLN A 152 -6.85 -0.61 5.09
C GLN A 152 -7.58 0.23 6.16
N SER A 153 -8.82 -0.12 6.46
CA SER A 153 -9.68 0.73 7.30
C SER A 153 -9.12 0.90 8.71
N LEU A 154 -8.43 -0.10 9.26
CA LEU A 154 -7.86 -0.06 10.60
C LEU A 154 -6.67 0.90 10.70
N GLU A 155 -5.75 0.83 9.75
CA GLU A 155 -4.62 1.75 9.63
C GLU A 155 -5.12 3.17 9.36
N LEU A 156 -6.13 3.29 8.49
CA LEU A 156 -6.74 4.58 8.15
C LEU A 156 -7.46 5.19 9.35
N ALA A 157 -8.16 4.41 10.16
CA ALA A 157 -8.77 4.87 11.41
C ALA A 157 -7.73 5.46 12.36
N SER A 158 -6.58 4.78 12.50
CA SER A 158 -5.47 5.24 13.33
C SER A 158 -4.86 6.55 12.81
N LEU A 159 -4.72 6.69 11.49
CA LEU A 159 -4.28 7.92 10.84
C LEU A 159 -5.28 9.07 11.05
N ILE A 160 -6.56 8.84 10.80
CA ILE A 160 -7.64 9.83 10.98
C ILE A 160 -7.66 10.35 12.42
N ILE A 161 -7.63 9.46 13.41
CA ILE A 161 -7.56 9.83 14.83
C ILE A 161 -6.32 10.70 15.10
N SER A 162 -5.18 10.34 14.53
CA SER A 162 -3.93 11.10 14.70
C SER A 162 -4.00 12.49 14.06
N LEU A 163 -4.68 12.62 12.93
CA LEU A 163 -4.94 13.90 12.25
C LEU A 163 -5.88 14.78 13.08
N GLN A 164 -7.00 14.21 13.55
CA GLN A 164 -7.98 14.89 14.41
C GLN A 164 -7.35 15.37 15.72
N ASN A 165 -6.53 14.54 16.37
CA ASN A 165 -5.78 14.92 17.58
C ASN A 165 -4.84 16.13 17.36
N ARG A 166 -4.47 16.40 16.12
CA ARG A 166 -3.65 17.55 15.71
C ARG A 166 -4.46 18.67 15.06
N ALA A 167 -5.79 18.62 15.19
CA ALA A 167 -6.75 19.57 14.64
C ALA A 167 -6.73 19.71 13.11
N TYR A 168 -6.29 18.68 12.39
CA TYR A 168 -6.42 18.64 10.93
C TYR A 168 -7.85 18.24 10.52
N SER A 169 -8.43 18.98 9.57
CA SER A 169 -9.76 18.72 9.03
C SER A 169 -9.74 17.49 8.10
N ILE A 170 -10.52 16.46 8.46
CA ILE A 170 -10.69 15.27 7.61
C ILE A 170 -11.50 15.60 6.37
N GLU A 171 -12.46 16.53 6.47
CA GLU A 171 -13.24 17.02 5.33
C GLU A 171 -12.35 17.60 4.22
N ALA A 172 -11.28 18.31 4.58
CA ALA A 172 -10.34 18.87 3.62
C ALA A 172 -9.44 17.81 2.94
N ILE A 173 -9.17 16.70 3.64
CA ILE A 173 -8.24 15.65 3.20
C ILE A 173 -8.96 14.53 2.43
N GLN A 174 -10.21 14.25 2.79
CA GLN A 174 -10.98 13.12 2.29
C GLN A 174 -11.07 13.05 0.75
N PRO A 175 -11.34 14.14 0.01
CA PRO A 175 -11.45 14.08 -1.44
C PRO A 175 -10.17 13.58 -2.10
N SER A 176 -9.01 14.06 -1.63
CA SER A 176 -7.69 13.69 -2.15
C SER A 176 -7.35 12.24 -1.85
N LEU A 177 -7.60 11.79 -0.62
CA LEU A 177 -7.36 10.39 -0.24
C LEU A 177 -8.26 9.43 -1.01
N VAL A 178 -9.54 9.76 -1.22
CA VAL A 178 -10.45 8.91 -2.02
C VAL A 178 -10.01 8.83 -3.49
N ALA A 179 -9.32 9.85 -4.00
CA ALA A 179 -8.73 9.83 -5.34
C ALA A 179 -7.46 8.96 -5.44
N ALA A 180 -6.90 8.47 -4.33
CA ALA A 180 -5.76 7.57 -4.35
C ALA A 180 -6.09 6.25 -5.05
N ARG A 181 -5.09 5.71 -5.77
CA ARG A 181 -5.21 4.37 -6.36
C ARG A 181 -5.26 3.33 -5.26
N LYS A 182 -6.20 2.39 -5.37
CA LYS A 182 -6.42 1.35 -4.35
C LYS A 182 -5.18 0.48 -4.14
N GLU A 183 -4.43 0.20 -5.21
CA GLU A 183 -3.22 -0.63 -5.18
C GLU A 183 -2.10 0.01 -4.35
N SER A 184 -2.08 1.33 -4.24
CA SER A 184 -1.09 2.09 -3.46
C SER A 184 -1.62 2.58 -2.11
N ALA A 185 -2.87 2.26 -1.75
CA ALA A 185 -3.52 2.85 -0.58
C ALA A 185 -2.75 2.57 0.72
N SER A 186 -2.22 1.35 0.89
CA SER A 186 -1.40 0.98 2.04
C SER A 186 -0.15 1.85 2.17
N ASP A 187 0.63 2.00 1.09
CA ASP A 187 1.86 2.80 1.09
C ASP A 187 1.55 4.30 1.31
N VAL A 188 0.45 4.79 0.74
CA VAL A 188 -0.04 6.17 0.95
C VAL A 188 -0.37 6.40 2.43
N ILE A 189 -1.18 5.52 3.03
CA ILE A 189 -1.58 5.63 4.44
C ILE A 189 -0.36 5.55 5.36
N GLU A 190 0.58 4.63 5.08
CA GLU A 190 1.78 4.48 5.88
C GLU A 190 2.71 5.70 5.75
N LEU A 191 2.88 6.24 4.54
CA LEU A 191 3.68 7.45 4.32
C LEU A 191 3.08 8.66 5.05
N LEU A 192 1.78 8.88 4.93
CA LEU A 192 1.10 9.97 5.65
C LEU A 192 1.23 9.80 7.18
N THR A 193 1.13 8.57 7.68
CA THR A 193 1.33 8.26 9.10
C THR A 193 2.76 8.58 9.55
N LEU A 194 3.76 8.21 8.76
CA LEU A 194 5.17 8.49 9.04
C LEU A 194 5.46 10.00 9.05
N VAL A 195 4.99 10.72 8.04
CA VAL A 195 5.18 12.18 7.91
C VAL A 195 4.47 12.91 9.05
N LEU A 196 3.27 12.47 9.44
CA LEU A 196 2.56 12.98 10.60
C LEU A 196 3.37 12.74 11.87
N LYS A 197 3.78 11.51 12.16
CA LYS A 197 4.59 11.19 13.36
C LYS A 197 5.88 12.01 13.43
N SER A 198 6.51 12.27 12.30
CA SER A 198 7.76 13.04 12.18
C SER A 198 7.56 14.56 12.29
N GLY A 199 6.32 15.05 12.43
CA GLY A 199 6.04 16.49 12.53
C GLY A 199 6.21 17.25 11.20
N LEU A 200 6.29 16.54 10.08
CA LEU A 200 6.52 17.10 8.74
C LEU A 200 5.23 17.27 7.94
N PHE A 201 4.09 16.85 8.50
CA PHE A 201 2.81 16.85 7.81
C PHE A 201 2.22 18.26 7.68
N TYR A 202 1.66 18.53 6.50
CA TYR A 202 0.79 19.65 6.21
C TYR A 202 -0.35 19.17 5.29
N PRO A 203 -1.55 19.79 5.30
CA PRO A 203 -2.72 19.25 4.58
C PRO A 203 -2.50 18.97 3.08
N ASP A 204 -1.83 19.88 2.37
CA ASP A 204 -1.55 19.72 0.94
C ASP A 204 -0.56 18.58 0.62
N PHE A 205 0.14 18.05 1.63
CA PHE A 205 1.02 16.91 1.46
C PHE A 205 0.27 15.67 0.98
N VAL A 206 -1.01 15.54 1.32
CA VAL A 206 -1.86 14.44 0.84
C VAL A 206 -1.97 14.47 -0.69
N ASN A 207 -2.18 15.65 -1.29
CA ASN A 207 -2.22 15.81 -2.74
C ASN A 207 -0.89 15.42 -3.39
N VAL A 208 0.22 15.81 -2.76
CA VAL A 208 1.57 15.47 -3.21
C VAL A 208 1.78 13.94 -3.21
N VAL A 209 1.42 13.26 -2.13
CA VAL A 209 1.56 11.80 -2.02
C VAL A 209 0.68 11.08 -3.03
N VAL A 210 -0.58 11.50 -3.18
CA VAL A 210 -1.49 10.88 -4.16
C VAL A 210 -0.99 11.06 -5.59
N ALA A 211 -0.41 12.22 -5.91
CA ALA A 211 0.15 12.49 -7.23
C ALA A 211 1.40 11.66 -7.57
N MET A 212 2.13 11.14 -6.57
CA MET A 212 3.31 10.27 -6.79
C MET A 212 2.93 8.90 -7.38
N GLY A 213 1.67 8.45 -7.23
CA GLY A 213 1.18 7.20 -7.81
C GLY A 213 2.02 5.97 -7.42
N GLY A 214 2.55 5.26 -8.41
CA GLY A 214 3.35 4.04 -8.18
C GLY A 214 4.66 4.28 -7.42
N GLY A 215 5.20 5.50 -7.49
CA GLY A 215 6.47 5.85 -6.84
C GLY A 215 6.36 6.07 -5.33
N VAL A 216 5.16 6.09 -4.75
CA VAL A 216 4.94 6.29 -3.30
C VAL A 216 5.74 5.25 -2.48
N LYS A 217 5.81 4.00 -2.95
CA LYS A 217 6.55 2.94 -2.27
C LYS A 217 8.03 3.29 -2.13
N SER A 218 8.68 3.73 -3.20
CA SER A 218 10.09 4.15 -3.19
C SER A 218 10.32 5.36 -2.28
N VAL A 219 9.38 6.32 -2.27
CA VAL A 219 9.42 7.48 -1.36
C VAL A 219 9.31 7.03 0.10
N LEU A 220 8.41 6.10 0.40
CA LEU A 220 8.19 5.54 1.73
C LEU A 220 9.42 4.76 2.23
N GLU A 221 10.02 3.91 1.39
CA GLU A 221 11.26 3.19 1.72
C GLU A 221 12.39 4.15 2.09
N GLY A 222 12.60 5.19 1.28
CA GLY A 222 13.60 6.22 1.57
C GLY A 222 13.25 7.01 2.83
N ALA A 223 11.98 7.36 3.05
CA ALA A 223 11.56 8.07 4.26
C ALA A 223 11.79 7.25 5.53
N LYS A 224 11.46 5.94 5.53
CA LYS A 224 11.72 5.04 6.66
C LYS A 224 13.21 4.93 6.97
N ARG A 225 14.06 4.84 5.94
CA ARG A 225 15.53 4.80 6.08
C ARG A 225 16.07 6.06 6.74
N LEU A 226 15.61 7.23 6.32
CA LEU A 226 16.06 8.49 6.91
C LEU A 226 15.48 8.68 8.33
N ALA A 227 14.24 8.24 8.56
CA ALA A 227 13.60 8.31 9.86
C ALA A 227 14.29 7.44 10.91
N SER A 228 14.74 6.22 10.54
CA SER A 228 15.45 5.32 11.47
C SER A 228 16.81 5.84 11.92
N ARG A 229 17.31 6.91 11.31
CA ARG A 229 18.56 7.59 11.66
C ARG A 229 18.33 9.03 12.16
N ASP A 230 17.08 9.43 12.41
CA ASP A 230 16.71 10.79 12.85
C ASP A 230 17.18 11.92 11.91
N ILE A 231 17.34 11.63 10.62
CA ILE A 231 17.76 12.59 9.58
C ILE A 231 16.64 12.91 8.58
N LEU A 232 15.40 12.42 8.83
CA LEU A 232 14.27 12.66 7.94
C LEU A 232 13.88 14.15 7.91
N ASN A 233 13.98 14.65 6.68
CA ASN A 233 13.81 16.00 6.20
C ASN A 233 12.49 16.45 5.54
N ALA A 234 12.03 17.70 5.69
CA ALA A 234 11.10 18.29 4.71
C ALA A 234 11.74 18.41 3.31
N GLY A 235 13.05 18.69 3.24
CA GLY A 235 13.84 18.77 2.01
C GLY A 235 13.88 17.47 1.22
N TYR A 236 13.87 16.30 1.90
CA TYR A 236 13.75 15.01 1.23
C TYR A 236 12.47 14.92 0.39
N PHE A 237 11.31 15.23 1.00
CA PHE A 237 10.02 15.18 0.31
C PHE A 237 9.89 16.22 -0.80
N ASP A 238 10.46 17.42 -0.58
CA ASP A 238 10.48 18.50 -1.56
C ASP A 238 11.18 18.12 -2.86
N ILE A 239 12.17 17.22 -2.78
CA ILE A 239 12.91 16.73 -3.95
C ILE A 239 12.28 15.43 -4.48
N ALA A 240 11.92 14.50 -3.59
CA ALA A 240 11.33 13.21 -3.95
C ALA A 240 10.03 13.33 -4.74
N LYS A 241 9.23 14.39 -4.53
CA LYS A 241 7.99 14.63 -5.30
C LYS A 241 8.22 14.80 -6.81
N SER A 242 9.40 15.23 -7.23
CA SER A 242 9.74 15.42 -8.65
C SER A 242 10.25 14.15 -9.33
N ASN A 243 10.80 13.20 -8.56
CA ASN A 243 11.30 11.91 -9.05
C ASN A 243 11.08 10.82 -8.00
N PRO A 244 9.82 10.39 -7.78
CA PRO A 244 9.47 9.50 -6.67
C PRO A 244 10.09 8.10 -6.83
N GLU A 245 10.29 7.63 -8.06
CA GLU A 245 10.88 6.33 -8.35
C GLU A 245 12.33 6.21 -7.85
N ASN A 246 13.11 7.29 -7.92
CA ASN A 246 14.50 7.29 -7.43
C ASN A 246 14.64 7.65 -5.95
N ALA A 247 13.53 7.92 -5.24
CA ALA A 247 13.58 8.47 -3.88
C ALA A 247 14.27 7.55 -2.86
N SER A 248 14.11 6.22 -3.00
CA SER A 248 14.81 5.23 -2.17
C SER A 248 16.33 5.28 -2.36
N MET A 249 16.80 5.49 -3.60
CA MET A 249 18.22 5.65 -3.90
C MET A 249 18.76 6.97 -3.34
N PHE A 250 18.04 8.07 -3.58
CA PHE A 250 18.36 9.38 -3.04
C PHE A 250 18.52 9.37 -1.51
N ALA A 251 17.66 8.64 -0.80
CA ALA A 251 17.80 8.45 0.65
C ALA A 251 19.09 7.72 1.04
N LYS A 252 19.55 6.73 0.26
CA LYS A 252 20.84 6.05 0.50
C LYS A 252 22.03 6.99 0.31
N HIS A 253 21.97 7.89 -0.67
CA HIS A 253 23.01 8.90 -0.85
C HIS A 253 23.03 9.87 0.33
N ILE A 254 21.87 10.34 0.79
CA ILE A 254 21.77 11.19 1.99
C ILE A 254 22.41 10.47 3.19
N GLU A 255 21.99 9.24 3.44
CA GLU A 255 22.46 8.42 4.54
C GLU A 255 23.99 8.24 4.55
N LEU A 256 24.60 8.07 3.37
CA LEU A 256 26.04 7.90 3.24
C LEU A 256 26.82 9.17 3.59
N LEU A 257 26.29 10.32 3.17
CA LEU A 257 26.99 11.61 3.12
C LEU A 257 26.75 12.50 4.34
N VAL A 258 25.63 12.30 5.06
CA VAL A 258 25.26 13.16 6.19
C VAL A 258 26.31 13.14 7.30
N ASP A 259 26.88 11.97 7.62
CA ASP A 259 27.88 11.82 8.68
C ASP A 259 29.23 12.47 8.33
N SER A 260 29.46 12.71 7.04
CA SER A 260 30.69 13.35 6.55
C SER A 260 30.54 14.87 6.40
N GLU A 261 29.40 15.42 6.81
CA GLU A 261 29.03 16.84 6.64
C GLU A 261 29.15 17.34 5.19
N LEU A 262 29.12 16.42 4.22
CA LEU A 262 29.27 16.73 2.80
C LEU A 262 27.97 17.26 2.19
N ILE A 263 26.84 17.13 2.88
CA ILE A 263 25.53 17.56 2.40
C ILE A 263 24.78 18.48 3.37
N ASP A 264 24.37 19.62 2.82
CA ASP A 264 23.33 20.54 3.24
C ASP A 264 21.91 19.98 3.19
N MET A 265 21.35 19.37 4.24
CA MET A 265 19.94 18.92 4.22
C MET A 265 18.90 20.06 4.11
N ARG A 266 19.32 21.33 4.20
CA ARG A 266 18.53 22.54 3.91
C ARG A 266 18.83 23.11 2.52
N ASN A 267 19.91 22.67 1.87
CA ASN A 267 20.33 23.15 0.57
C ASN A 267 19.63 22.38 -0.56
N LYS A 268 18.48 22.93 -1.00
CA LYS A 268 17.67 22.33 -2.08
C LYS A 268 18.44 22.07 -3.37
N ARG A 269 19.41 22.93 -3.73
CA ARG A 269 20.20 22.77 -4.96
C ARG A 269 21.09 21.53 -4.86
N GLN A 270 21.76 21.35 -3.73
CA GLN A 270 22.60 20.19 -3.49
C GLN A 270 21.78 18.89 -3.43
N LEU A 271 20.65 18.92 -2.72
CA LEU A 271 19.73 17.77 -2.65
C LEU A 271 19.17 17.39 -4.02
N SER A 272 18.83 18.37 -4.87
CA SER A 272 18.39 18.12 -6.24
C SER A 272 19.49 17.51 -7.11
N GLN A 273 20.75 17.91 -6.94
CA GLN A 273 21.86 17.29 -7.68
C GLN A 273 22.04 15.82 -7.27
N LEU A 274 21.86 15.54 -5.98
CA LEU A 274 22.00 14.22 -5.40
C LEU A 274 20.84 13.28 -5.76
N SER A 275 19.62 13.82 -5.94
CA SER A 275 18.47 13.00 -6.34
C SER A 275 18.56 12.43 -7.75
N ASP A 276 19.48 12.93 -8.58
CA ASP A 276 19.75 12.37 -9.91
C ASP A 276 20.87 11.31 -9.88
N CYS A 277 21.48 11.08 -8.73
CA CYS A 277 22.53 10.07 -8.59
C CYS A 277 21.91 8.67 -8.58
N GLY A 278 22.52 7.77 -9.33
CA GLY A 278 22.14 6.36 -9.42
C GLY A 278 22.99 5.46 -8.53
N VAL A 279 22.94 4.17 -8.84
CA VAL A 279 23.63 3.12 -8.05
C VAL A 279 25.14 3.24 -8.19
N GLY A 280 25.66 3.50 -9.40
CA GLY A 280 27.10 3.58 -9.62
C GLY A 280 27.75 4.70 -8.82
N VAL A 281 27.08 5.86 -8.72
CA VAL A 281 27.51 6.96 -7.83
C VAL A 281 27.52 6.51 -6.37
N LEU A 282 26.48 5.82 -5.89
CA LEU A 282 26.42 5.33 -4.52
C LEU A 282 27.60 4.39 -4.21
N CYS A 283 27.82 3.40 -5.07
CA CYS A 283 28.88 2.42 -4.91
C CYS A 283 30.26 3.07 -4.91
N PHE A 284 30.51 4.02 -5.82
CA PHE A 284 31.80 4.71 -5.86
C PHE A 284 32.02 5.61 -4.63
N LEU A 285 31.00 6.34 -4.17
CA LEU A 285 31.09 7.10 -2.92
C LEU A 285 31.35 6.20 -1.70
N GLN A 286 30.81 4.98 -1.67
CA GLN A 286 31.13 4.00 -0.63
C GLN A 286 32.58 3.54 -0.71
N GLN A 287 33.12 3.31 -1.91
CA GLN A 287 34.54 2.98 -2.09
C GLN A 287 35.45 4.13 -1.63
N LEU A 288 35.12 5.38 -1.97
CA LEU A 288 35.78 6.57 -1.44
C LEU A 288 35.76 6.61 0.09
N LYS A 289 34.61 6.31 0.72
CA LYS A 289 34.47 6.27 2.18
C LYS A 289 35.33 5.19 2.81
N LYS A 290 35.31 3.97 2.25
CA LYS A 290 36.12 2.82 2.73
C LYS A 290 37.62 3.11 2.63
N ALA A 291 38.05 3.78 1.56
CA ALA A 291 39.44 4.18 1.36
C ALA A 291 39.86 5.42 2.17
N GLY A 292 38.97 6.03 2.95
CA GLY A 292 39.26 7.25 3.71
C GLY A 292 39.48 8.49 2.83
N LYS A 293 38.99 8.47 1.58
CA LYS A 293 39.17 9.54 0.57
C LYS A 293 37.89 10.31 0.26
N LEU A 294 36.79 10.03 0.96
CA LEU A 294 35.55 10.80 0.82
C LEU A 294 35.69 12.17 1.50
N ASN A 295 35.97 13.20 0.71
CA ASN A 295 36.06 14.60 1.15
C ASN A 295 35.31 15.54 0.17
N ALA A 296 35.31 16.84 0.45
CA ALA A 296 34.56 17.83 -0.35
C ALA A 296 34.99 17.90 -1.82
N GLU A 297 36.30 17.75 -2.09
CA GLU A 297 36.85 17.78 -3.45
C GLU A 297 36.41 16.53 -4.23
N ALA A 298 36.64 15.34 -3.69
CA ALA A 298 36.23 14.09 -4.31
C ALA A 298 34.71 14.04 -4.53
N PHE A 299 33.93 14.51 -3.55
CA PHE A 299 32.48 14.64 -3.69
C PHE A 299 32.09 15.58 -4.83
N SER A 300 32.71 16.76 -4.93
CA SER A 300 32.44 17.72 -6.01
C SER A 300 32.71 17.11 -7.39
N ILE A 301 33.83 16.39 -7.55
CA ILE A 301 34.17 15.68 -8.80
C ILE A 301 33.08 14.68 -9.16
N VAL A 302 32.69 13.84 -8.20
CA VAL A 302 31.66 12.81 -8.42
C VAL A 302 30.32 13.42 -8.82
N ILE A 303 29.89 14.49 -8.17
CA ILE A 303 28.61 15.15 -8.50
C ILE A 303 28.66 15.84 -9.87
N GLN A 304 29.76 16.52 -10.19
CA GLN A 304 29.93 17.22 -11.47
C GLN A 304 29.98 16.25 -12.66
N HIS A 305 30.58 15.08 -12.47
CA HIS A 305 30.78 14.07 -13.51
C HIS A 305 29.89 12.82 -13.31
N LYS A 306 28.78 12.95 -12.57
CA LYS A 306 27.86 11.85 -12.22
C LYS A 306 27.32 11.06 -13.42
N ALA A 307 27.25 11.68 -14.60
CA ALA A 307 26.80 11.03 -15.83
C ALA A 307 27.64 9.80 -16.21
N ILE A 308 28.94 9.82 -15.92
CA ILE A 308 29.84 8.67 -16.16
C ILE A 308 29.41 7.50 -15.26
N LEU A 309 29.26 7.76 -13.96
CA LEU A 309 28.91 6.72 -12.99
C LEU A 309 27.44 6.26 -13.05
N ASN A 310 26.56 7.08 -13.63
CA ASN A 310 25.17 6.73 -13.91
C ASN A 310 25.02 5.95 -15.23
N ASP A 311 26.10 5.71 -15.97
CA ASP A 311 26.07 4.84 -17.15
C ASP A 311 25.60 3.43 -16.77
N LYS A 312 24.69 2.85 -17.56
CA LYS A 312 24.09 1.55 -17.24
C LYS A 312 25.09 0.41 -17.22
N GLY A 313 26.16 0.49 -18.01
CA GLY A 313 27.26 -0.47 -17.98
C GLY A 313 28.00 -0.39 -16.65
N ILE A 314 28.34 0.82 -16.20
CA ILE A 314 28.99 1.04 -14.89
C ILE A 314 28.08 0.64 -13.73
N GLU A 315 26.80 1.00 -13.74
CA GLU A 315 25.85 0.61 -12.69
C GLU A 315 25.76 -0.90 -12.53
N LYS A 316 25.70 -1.62 -13.66
CA LYS A 316 25.69 -3.09 -13.67
C LYS A 316 26.97 -3.65 -13.06
N GLN A 317 28.13 -3.15 -13.50
CA GLN A 317 29.42 -3.62 -13.02
C GLN A 317 29.62 -3.39 -11.51
N PHE A 318 29.25 -2.21 -11.01
CA PHE A 318 29.26 -1.96 -9.57
C PHE A 318 28.28 -2.83 -8.78
N SER A 319 27.15 -3.22 -9.38
CA SER A 319 26.16 -4.08 -8.74
C SER A 319 26.61 -5.54 -8.66
N GLU A 320 27.48 -5.97 -9.58
CA GLU A 320 28.04 -7.33 -9.66
C GLU A 320 29.33 -7.49 -8.84
N LEU A 321 29.92 -6.39 -8.35
CA LEU A 321 31.08 -6.42 -7.48
C LEU A 321 30.80 -7.17 -6.16
N PRO A 322 31.70 -8.06 -5.71
CA PRO A 322 31.60 -8.70 -4.41
C PRO A 322 31.50 -7.68 -3.26
N LEU A 323 30.66 -7.97 -2.26
CA LEU A 323 30.39 -7.08 -1.12
C LEU A 323 31.64 -6.59 -0.37
N LEU A 324 32.68 -7.42 -0.34
CA LEU A 324 33.93 -7.14 0.37
C LEU A 324 35.02 -6.50 -0.51
N THR A 325 34.77 -6.29 -1.81
CA THR A 325 35.75 -5.64 -2.69
C THR A 325 36.01 -4.21 -2.23
N GLN A 326 37.29 -3.86 -2.14
CA GLN A 326 37.79 -2.54 -1.78
C GLN A 326 38.84 -2.12 -2.81
N PHE A 327 38.65 -0.96 -3.41
CA PHE A 327 39.68 -0.38 -4.27
C PHE A 327 40.79 0.21 -3.42
N SER A 328 42.02 0.03 -3.88
CA SER A 328 43.19 0.71 -3.33
C SER A 328 43.08 2.23 -3.53
N GLY A 329 43.82 2.98 -2.71
CA GLY A 329 43.87 4.44 -2.84
C GLY A 329 44.32 4.92 -4.22
N ALA A 330 45.23 4.20 -4.88
CA ALA A 330 45.74 4.54 -6.20
C ALA A 330 44.70 4.32 -7.31
N GLU A 331 43.87 3.29 -7.19
CA GLU A 331 42.77 3.04 -8.12
C GLU A 331 41.66 4.08 -7.96
N ILE A 332 41.35 4.46 -6.73
CA ILE A 332 40.42 5.57 -6.45
C ILE A 332 40.91 6.86 -7.11
N ASP A 333 42.19 7.19 -6.94
CA ASP A 333 42.78 8.40 -7.56
C ASP A 333 42.73 8.31 -9.09
N SER A 334 42.97 7.12 -9.65
CA SER A 334 42.88 6.89 -11.09
C SER A 334 41.46 7.10 -11.61
N ILE A 335 40.44 6.60 -10.90
CA ILE A 335 39.04 6.80 -11.28
C ILE A 335 38.68 8.30 -11.23
N LEU A 336 39.07 9.01 -10.16
CA LEU A 336 38.81 10.45 -10.04
C LEU A 336 39.46 11.23 -11.18
N ASN A 337 40.72 10.93 -11.51
CA ASN A 337 41.43 11.57 -12.61
C ASN A 337 40.76 11.27 -13.97
N TRP A 338 40.35 10.02 -14.22
CA TRP A 338 39.66 9.66 -15.45
C TRP A 338 38.33 10.40 -15.61
N MET A 339 37.60 10.62 -14.51
CA MET A 339 36.36 11.39 -14.55
C MET A 339 36.57 12.86 -14.96
N GLN A 340 37.74 13.43 -14.64
CA GLN A 340 38.07 14.84 -14.94
C GLN A 340 38.73 15.04 -16.31
N GLU A 341 39.62 14.14 -16.73
CA GLU A 341 40.54 14.38 -17.86
C GLU A 341 40.10 13.75 -19.19
N LYS A 342 39.20 12.76 -19.17
CA LYS A 342 38.82 11.99 -20.36
C LYS A 342 37.45 12.42 -20.91
N THR A 343 37.21 12.13 -22.18
CA THR A 343 35.84 12.10 -22.71
C THR A 343 35.02 11.09 -21.93
N SER A 344 33.73 11.34 -21.72
CA SER A 344 32.87 10.49 -20.89
C SER A 344 32.93 9.00 -21.29
N GLN A 345 33.07 8.70 -22.59
CA GLN A 345 33.19 7.33 -23.09
C GLN A 345 34.50 6.64 -22.68
N ASN A 346 35.65 7.30 -22.87
CA ASN A 346 36.95 6.72 -22.52
C ASN A 346 37.09 6.54 -20.99
N ALA A 347 36.49 7.44 -20.21
CA ALA A 347 36.40 7.30 -18.76
C ALA A 347 35.58 6.06 -18.38
N THR A 348 34.40 5.89 -18.97
CA THR A 348 33.52 4.74 -18.74
C THR A 348 34.21 3.41 -19.03
N GLU A 349 34.86 3.28 -20.18
CA GLU A 349 35.57 2.05 -20.57
C GLU A 349 36.72 1.72 -19.60
N SER A 350 37.46 2.74 -19.15
CA SER A 350 38.56 2.56 -18.19
C SER A 350 38.06 2.08 -16.81
N ILE A 351 36.94 2.64 -16.34
CA ILE A 351 36.33 2.25 -15.06
C ILE A 351 35.80 0.82 -15.14
N ILE A 352 35.12 0.46 -16.23
CA ILE A 352 34.61 -0.90 -16.44
C ILE A 352 35.76 -1.91 -16.46
N ALA A 353 36.82 -1.65 -17.23
CA ALA A 353 37.97 -2.55 -17.31
C ALA A 353 38.65 -2.77 -15.95
N LEU A 354 38.73 -1.71 -15.12
CA LEU A 354 39.22 -1.83 -13.76
C LEU A 354 38.30 -2.70 -12.90
N ILE A 355 36.99 -2.48 -12.94
CA ILE A 355 36.02 -3.29 -12.17
C ILE A 355 36.06 -4.77 -12.60
N ASP A 356 36.17 -5.04 -13.90
CA ASP A 356 36.24 -6.39 -14.46
C ASP A 356 37.49 -7.16 -13.97
N SER A 357 38.61 -6.48 -13.75
CA SER A 357 39.83 -7.13 -13.23
C SER A 357 39.61 -7.82 -11.88
N TYR A 358 38.80 -7.22 -10.99
CA TYR A 358 38.42 -7.80 -9.70
C TYR A 358 37.47 -9.00 -9.83
N GLN A 359 36.72 -9.10 -10.93
CA GLN A 359 35.85 -10.24 -11.20
C GLN A 359 36.65 -11.43 -11.76
N LEU A 360 37.70 -11.16 -12.54
CA LEU A 360 38.57 -12.17 -13.13
C LEU A 360 39.48 -12.85 -12.08
N GLU A 361 40.06 -12.07 -11.15
CA GLU A 361 40.87 -12.60 -10.04
C GLU A 361 40.09 -13.61 -9.16
N ARG A 362 38.75 -13.48 -9.12
CA ARG A 362 37.86 -14.43 -8.43
C ARG A 362 37.73 -15.78 -9.14
N ASN A 363 37.70 -15.77 -10.48
CA ASN A 363 37.56 -17.00 -11.26
C ASN A 363 38.84 -17.85 -11.18
N GLU A 364 40.00 -17.20 -11.11
CA GLU A 364 41.30 -17.87 -10.95
C GLU A 364 41.52 -18.39 -9.52
N SER A 365 41.12 -17.63 -8.49
CA SER A 365 41.20 -18.06 -7.08
C SER A 365 40.19 -19.17 -6.72
N SER A 366 39.02 -19.21 -7.37
CA SER A 366 38.04 -20.28 -7.19
C SER A 366 38.47 -21.59 -7.86
N GLN A 367 39.19 -21.52 -8.99
CA GLN A 367 39.75 -22.70 -9.66
C GLN A 367 40.99 -23.26 -8.92
N SER A 368 41.82 -22.40 -8.34
CA SER A 368 42.99 -22.82 -7.55
C SER A 368 42.67 -23.35 -6.16
N SER A 369 41.45 -23.11 -5.65
CA SER A 369 40.94 -23.73 -4.40
C SER A 369 40.25 -25.08 -4.63
N SER A 370 40.16 -25.54 -5.88
CA SER A 370 39.49 -26.78 -6.32
C SER A 370 40.47 -27.87 -6.79
N LEU A 371 41.77 -27.64 -6.61
CA LEU A 371 42.88 -28.58 -6.83
C LEU A 371 43.55 -28.85 -5.49
#